data_AF-A0A917MQC1-F1
#
_entry.id   AF-A0A917MQC1-F1
#
_cell.length_a   1.000
_cell.length_b   1.000
_cell.length_c   1.000
_cell.angle_alpha   90.00
_cell.angle_beta   90.00
_cell.angle_gamma   90.00
#
_symmetry.space_group_name_H-M   'P 1'
#
loop_
_entity.id
_entity.type
_entity.pdbx_description
1 polymer ?
#
loop_
_entity_poly.entity_id
_entity_poly.type
_entity_poly.pdbx_seq_one_letter_code
_entity_poly.pdbx_strand_id
1 'polypeptide(L)'
;MLQLIHAQTPQTIYCALQPLGNALMDVYYGPLEIPVIFEEVTEHLLQLNIQEEAAYMQWLQAGGGYRECTLSDGSRWIFLQGNEPGRYVHIHPARYSAYSVRIKATTLKTALAWIICNPGNSVPDILSLNQLRQQVLQLSPVKDTSQCRQLTKTLALLQQS
;
A
#
# COMPACT_ATOMS: atom_id res chain seq x y z
N MET A 1 2.14 -7.17 12.31
CA MET A 1 0.80 -6.90 11.72
C MET A 1 -0.14 -8.14 11.69
N LEU A 2 0.33 -9.34 12.07
CA LEU A 2 -0.47 -10.59 12.04
C LEU A 2 -1.04 -11.05 13.40
N GLN A 3 -0.89 -10.27 14.49
CA GLN A 3 -1.34 -10.68 15.84
C GLN A 3 -2.82 -10.36 16.18
N LEU A 4 -3.68 -10.12 15.19
CA LEU A 4 -5.10 -9.76 15.42
C LEU A 4 -6.10 -10.88 15.11
N ILE A 5 -5.68 -12.14 15.01
CA ILE A 5 -6.52 -13.25 14.52
C ILE A 5 -7.14 -14.09 15.65
N HIS A 6 -7.79 -13.47 16.64
CA HIS A 6 -8.75 -14.18 17.48
C HIS A 6 -10.04 -13.38 17.69
N ALA A 7 -11.16 -14.00 17.29
CA ALA A 7 -12.55 -13.56 17.45
C ALA A 7 -12.84 -12.10 17.06
N GLN A 8 -12.55 -11.73 15.81
CA GLN A 8 -12.93 -10.42 15.30
C GLN A 8 -14.41 -10.41 14.88
N THR A 9 -15.21 -9.53 15.50
CA THR A 9 -16.57 -9.26 15.01
C THR A 9 -16.50 -8.51 13.67
N PRO A 10 -17.55 -8.55 12.83
CA PRO A 10 -17.63 -7.71 11.63
C PRO A 10 -17.31 -6.24 11.89
N GLN A 11 -17.77 -5.70 13.02
CA GLN A 11 -17.52 -4.31 13.41
C GLN A 11 -16.04 -4.05 13.68
N THR A 12 -15.34 -4.98 14.32
CA THR A 12 -13.91 -4.81 14.61
C THR A 12 -13.07 -4.83 13.33
N ILE A 13 -13.40 -5.72 12.39
CA ILE A 13 -12.74 -5.78 11.07
C ILE A 13 -12.99 -4.48 10.30
N TYR A 14 -14.23 -3.99 10.29
CA TYR A 14 -14.57 -2.73 9.65
C TYR A 14 -13.75 -1.56 10.20
N CYS A 15 -13.74 -1.38 11.54
CA CYS A 15 -12.99 -0.29 12.18
C CYS A 15 -11.49 -0.39 11.92
N ALA A 16 -10.91 -1.60 11.96
CA ALA A 16 -9.47 -1.80 11.71
C ALA A 16 -9.07 -1.47 10.28
N LEU A 17 -9.95 -1.73 9.31
CA LEU A 17 -9.68 -1.49 7.90
C LEU A 17 -10.13 -0.10 7.43
N GLN A 18 -10.98 0.60 8.17
CA GLN A 18 -11.48 1.94 7.82
C GLN A 18 -10.35 2.92 7.42
N PRO A 19 -9.21 3.02 8.14
CA PRO A 19 -8.16 4.01 7.85
C PRO A 19 -7.53 3.89 6.47
N LEU A 20 -7.63 2.73 5.79
CA LEU A 20 -7.14 2.57 4.41
C LEU A 20 -7.90 3.46 3.40
N GLY A 21 -9.05 4.04 3.78
CA GLY A 21 -9.83 4.92 2.91
C GLY A 21 -10.37 4.21 1.67
N ASN A 22 -10.58 4.95 0.58
CA ASN A 22 -11.16 4.43 -0.66
C ASN A 22 -10.29 4.71 -1.91
N ALA A 23 -9.13 5.33 -1.72
CA ALA A 23 -8.24 5.75 -2.81
C ALA A 23 -7.43 4.57 -3.40
N LEU A 24 -6.68 4.84 -4.47
CA LEU A 24 -5.61 3.93 -4.90
C LEU A 24 -4.45 4.04 -3.92
N MET A 25 -3.84 2.90 -3.60
CA MET A 25 -2.68 2.79 -2.74
C MET A 25 -1.56 2.09 -3.49
N ASP A 26 -0.33 2.50 -3.20
CA ASP A 26 0.87 1.79 -3.63
C ASP A 26 1.34 0.90 -2.47
N VAL A 27 1.43 -0.39 -2.73
CA VAL A 27 1.91 -1.39 -1.77
C VAL A 27 3.29 -1.83 -2.22
N TYR A 28 4.27 -1.66 -1.34
CA TYR A 28 5.58 -2.27 -1.46
C TYR A 28 5.57 -3.63 -0.74
N TYR A 29 6.10 -4.66 -1.40
CA TYR A 29 6.16 -6.04 -0.89
C TYR A 29 7.55 -6.65 -1.11
N GLY A 30 8.57 -5.80 -1.22
CA GLY A 30 9.94 -6.22 -1.45
C GLY A 30 10.66 -6.59 -0.15
N PRO A 31 11.94 -6.95 -0.27
CA PRO A 31 12.72 -7.47 0.86
C PRO A 31 13.20 -6.38 1.83
N LEU A 32 13.09 -5.09 1.50
CA LEU A 32 13.56 -4.02 2.37
C LEU A 32 12.54 -3.72 3.47
N GLU A 33 12.99 -3.82 4.71
CA GLU A 33 12.21 -3.36 5.85
C GLU A 33 12.03 -1.84 5.82
N ILE A 34 10.95 -1.34 6.42
CA ILE A 34 10.62 0.10 6.45
C ILE A 34 11.81 0.96 6.94
N PRO A 35 12.52 0.62 8.04
CA PRO A 35 13.67 1.40 8.47
C PRO A 35 14.80 1.46 7.44
N VAL A 36 15.02 0.40 6.67
CA VAL A 36 16.06 0.34 5.63
C VAL A 36 15.69 1.23 4.44
N ILE A 37 14.41 1.24 4.05
CA ILE A 37 13.91 2.18 3.04
C ILE A 37 14.17 3.63 3.47
N PHE A 38 13.89 3.98 4.73
CA PHE A 38 14.16 5.31 5.25
C PHE A 38 15.66 5.65 5.26
N GLU A 39 16.49 4.71 5.71
CA GLU A 39 17.95 4.87 5.73
C GLU A 39 18.49 5.14 4.32
N GLU A 40 18.18 4.30 3.33
CA GLU A 40 18.66 4.48 1.96
C GLU A 40 18.15 5.77 1.31
N VAL A 41 16.90 6.15 1.59
CA VAL A 41 16.32 7.43 1.12
C VAL A 41 17.05 8.62 1.75
N THR A 42 17.33 8.56 3.05
CA THR A 42 18.08 9.61 3.74
C THR A 42 19.51 9.69 3.23
N GLU A 43 20.21 8.58 3.09
CA GLU A 43 21.56 8.52 2.53
C GLU A 43 21.62 9.09 1.11
N HIS A 44 20.64 8.78 0.27
CA HIS A 44 20.53 9.34 -1.07
C HIS A 44 20.47 10.88 -1.05
N LEU A 45 19.66 11.47 -0.16
CA LEU A 45 19.58 12.92 -0.01
C LEU A 45 20.88 13.52 0.56
N LEU A 46 21.51 12.84 1.53
CA LEU A 46 22.78 13.27 2.12
C LEU A 46 23.91 13.28 1.08
N GLN A 47 24.00 12.28 0.21
CA GLN A 47 24.98 12.20 -0.89
C GLN A 47 24.80 13.34 -1.90
N LEU A 48 23.57 13.85 -2.05
CA LEU A 48 23.24 15.03 -2.85
C LEU A 48 23.43 16.34 -2.09
N ASN A 49 23.91 16.30 -0.85
CA ASN A 49 24.04 17.43 0.07
C ASN A 49 22.70 18.15 0.34
N ILE A 50 21.60 17.41 0.37
CA ILE A 50 20.25 17.90 0.66
C ILE A 50 19.90 17.52 2.09
N GLN A 51 19.96 18.51 3.00
CA GLN A 51 19.71 18.30 4.44
C GLN A 51 18.61 19.22 4.99
N GLU A 52 18.19 20.20 4.19
CA GLU A 52 17.23 21.23 4.58
C GLU A 52 16.06 21.28 3.60
N GLU A 53 14.90 21.68 4.10
CA GLU A 53 13.67 21.81 3.32
C GLU A 53 13.85 22.70 2.08
N ALA A 54 14.53 23.84 2.22
CA ALA A 54 14.78 24.75 1.10
C ALA A 54 15.59 24.08 -0.03
N ALA A 55 16.64 23.34 0.34
CA ALA A 55 17.48 22.61 -0.62
C ALA A 55 16.70 21.49 -1.30
N TYR A 56 15.88 20.75 -0.54
CA TYR A 56 15.02 19.70 -1.06
C TYR A 56 14.02 20.26 -2.07
N MET A 57 13.34 21.35 -1.72
CA MET A 57 12.37 22.00 -2.60
C MET A 57 13.02 22.51 -3.88
N GLN A 58 14.21 23.12 -3.81
CA GLN A 58 14.93 23.55 -5.00
C GLN A 58 15.32 22.37 -5.91
N TRP A 59 15.84 21.29 -5.32
CA TRP A 59 16.20 20.08 -6.06
C TRP A 59 15.00 19.42 -6.75
N LEU A 60 13.85 19.38 -6.07
CA LEU A 60 12.59 18.87 -6.58
C LEU A 60 12.05 19.71 -7.73
N GLN A 61 12.05 21.05 -7.58
CA GLN A 61 11.58 21.97 -8.63
C GLN A 61 12.47 21.93 -9.87
N ALA A 62 13.79 21.81 -9.70
CA ALA A 62 14.71 21.58 -10.81
C ALA A 62 14.44 20.25 -11.55
N GLY A 63 13.67 19.34 -10.96
CA GLY A 63 13.21 18.08 -11.56
C GLY A 63 11.82 18.13 -12.16
N GLY A 64 11.16 19.29 -12.18
CA GLY A 64 9.77 19.41 -12.61
C GLY A 64 8.75 19.05 -11.52
N GLY A 65 9.13 19.16 -10.25
CA GLY A 65 8.25 18.93 -9.10
C GLY A 65 8.22 17.50 -8.58
N TYR A 66 9.01 16.60 -9.17
CA TYR A 66 9.22 15.23 -8.68
C TYR A 66 10.65 14.75 -9.01
N ARG A 67 11.11 13.74 -8.29
CA ARG A 67 12.38 13.05 -8.56
C ARG A 67 12.20 11.54 -8.38
N GLU A 68 13.05 10.74 -8.99
CA GLU A 68 13.08 9.29 -8.83
C GLU A 68 14.42 8.87 -8.22
N CYS A 69 14.41 7.94 -7.28
CA CYS A 69 15.59 7.15 -6.90
C CYS A 69 15.33 5.66 -7.09
N THR A 70 16.42 4.89 -7.10
CA THR A 70 16.38 3.43 -7.06
C THR A 70 17.09 2.98 -5.78
N LEU A 71 16.44 2.10 -5.02
CA LEU A 71 16.96 1.50 -3.80
C LEU A 71 17.76 0.23 -4.10
N SER A 72 18.42 -0.33 -3.10
CA SER A 72 19.35 -1.46 -3.22
C SER A 72 18.70 -2.75 -3.73
N ASP A 73 17.39 -2.93 -3.51
CA ASP A 73 16.61 -4.05 -4.05
C ASP A 73 16.20 -3.85 -5.52
N GLY A 74 16.53 -2.71 -6.13
CA GLY A 74 16.11 -2.34 -7.48
C GLY A 74 14.70 -1.75 -7.56
N SER A 75 14.02 -1.55 -6.42
CA SER A 75 12.77 -0.81 -6.39
C SER A 75 13.02 0.68 -6.62
N ARG A 76 12.23 1.26 -7.51
CA ARG A 76 12.20 2.69 -7.82
C ARG A 76 11.14 3.41 -6.99
N TRP A 77 11.49 4.59 -6.51
CA TRP A 77 10.68 5.43 -5.63
C TRP A 77 10.64 6.86 -6.12
N ILE A 78 9.48 7.50 -5.98
CA ILE A 78 9.24 8.87 -6.40
C ILE A 78 9.24 9.77 -5.17
N PHE A 79 10.06 10.81 -5.21
CA PHE A 79 10.04 11.93 -4.29
C PHE A 79 9.05 12.99 -4.75
N LEU A 80 8.28 13.51 -3.81
CA LEU A 80 7.34 14.61 -3.94
C LEU A 80 7.44 15.55 -2.74
N GLN A 81 6.84 16.72 -2.85
CA GLN A 81 6.65 17.60 -1.71
C GLN A 81 5.69 16.96 -0.71
N GLY A 82 6.11 16.86 0.55
CA GLY A 82 5.26 16.48 1.66
C GLY A 82 4.27 17.60 2.03
N ASN A 83 3.11 17.21 2.54
CA ASN A 83 1.99 18.09 2.85
C ASN A 83 1.80 18.34 4.35
N GLU A 84 2.70 17.84 5.19
CA GLU A 84 2.67 17.98 6.65
C GLU A 84 3.81 18.89 7.13
N PRO A 85 3.55 19.86 8.03
CA PRO A 85 4.60 20.71 8.59
C PRO A 85 5.72 19.89 9.23
N GLY A 86 6.98 20.20 8.86
CA GLY A 86 8.16 19.45 9.33
C GLY A 86 8.38 18.11 8.64
N ARG A 87 7.53 17.70 7.69
CA ARG A 87 7.65 16.49 6.87
C ARG A 87 7.55 16.86 5.40
N TYR A 88 8.60 17.49 4.91
CA TYR A 88 8.67 18.03 3.55
C TYR A 88 9.02 16.99 2.47
N VAL A 89 9.47 15.80 2.86
CA VAL A 89 9.77 14.67 1.96
C VAL A 89 8.60 13.69 1.96
N HIS A 90 7.94 13.54 0.81
CA HIS A 90 6.99 12.45 0.57
C HIS A 90 7.59 11.48 -0.43
N ILE A 91 7.49 10.18 -0.15
CA ILE A 91 7.90 9.13 -1.08
C ILE A 91 6.78 8.12 -1.30
N HIS A 92 6.72 7.59 -2.51
CA HIS A 92 5.93 6.41 -2.82
C HIS A 92 6.63 5.58 -3.91
N PRO A 93 6.35 4.26 -4.02
CA PRO A 93 6.90 3.46 -5.11
C PRO A 93 6.53 4.05 -6.48
N ALA A 94 7.46 4.01 -7.44
CA ALA A 94 7.18 4.37 -8.81
C ALA A 94 6.19 3.39 -9.45
N ARG A 95 5.48 3.83 -10.49
CA ARG A 95 4.59 2.94 -11.25
C ARG A 95 5.40 1.83 -11.90
N TYR A 96 4.93 0.59 -11.78
CA TYR A 96 5.61 -0.60 -12.31
C TYR A 96 7.03 -0.79 -11.76
N SER A 97 7.29 -0.26 -10.56
CA SER A 97 8.53 -0.50 -9.84
C SER A 97 8.62 -1.97 -9.41
N ALA A 98 9.84 -2.48 -9.26
CA ALA A 98 10.05 -3.79 -8.68
C ALA A 98 9.43 -3.84 -7.28
N TYR A 99 8.80 -4.97 -6.96
CA TYR A 99 8.15 -5.21 -5.68
C TYR A 99 7.09 -4.17 -5.29
N SER A 100 6.48 -3.51 -6.27
CA SER A 100 5.37 -2.59 -6.03
C SER A 100 4.12 -2.98 -6.80
N VAL A 101 2.96 -2.69 -6.21
CA VAL A 101 1.68 -2.85 -6.87
C VAL A 101 0.74 -1.72 -6.47
N ARG A 102 0.03 -1.18 -7.46
CA ARG A 102 -1.03 -0.19 -7.24
C ARG A 102 -2.37 -0.91 -7.12
N ILE A 103 -3.04 -0.78 -5.97
CA ILE A 103 -4.29 -1.49 -5.65
C ILE A 103 -5.32 -0.48 -5.14
N LYS A 104 -6.60 -0.66 -5.49
CA LYS A 104 -7.69 0.11 -4.86
C LYS A 104 -7.82 -0.28 -3.41
N ALA A 105 -7.91 0.68 -2.49
CA ALA A 105 -8.10 0.42 -1.07
C ALA A 105 -9.31 -0.51 -0.81
N THR A 106 -10.39 -0.37 -1.57
CA THR A 106 -11.56 -1.25 -1.46
C THR A 106 -11.26 -2.72 -1.82
N THR A 107 -10.37 -2.96 -2.79
CA THR A 107 -9.87 -4.31 -3.12
C THR A 107 -8.99 -4.85 -2.00
N LEU A 108 -8.07 -4.03 -1.48
CA LEU A 108 -7.20 -4.42 -0.36
C LEU A 108 -7.98 -4.74 0.92
N LYS A 109 -8.95 -3.90 1.30
CA LYS A 109 -9.88 -4.14 2.41
C LYS A 109 -10.61 -5.47 2.26
N THR A 110 -11.08 -5.74 1.04
CA THR A 110 -11.79 -6.99 0.73
C THR A 110 -10.88 -8.21 0.88
N ALA A 111 -9.63 -8.13 0.39
CA ALA A 111 -8.65 -9.19 0.53
C ALA A 111 -8.29 -9.47 2.00
N LEU A 112 -7.99 -8.42 2.77
CA LEU A 112 -7.64 -8.53 4.19
C LEU A 112 -8.80 -9.10 5.00
N ALA A 113 -10.02 -8.59 4.82
CA ALA A 113 -11.20 -9.12 5.49
C ALA A 113 -11.47 -10.57 5.12
N TRP A 114 -11.24 -10.96 3.86
CA TRP A 114 -11.37 -12.35 3.44
C TRP A 114 -10.38 -13.27 4.17
N ILE A 115 -9.10 -12.90 4.23
CA ILE A 115 -8.07 -13.66 4.94
C ILE A 115 -8.40 -13.80 6.44
N ILE A 116 -8.88 -12.73 7.07
CA ILE A 116 -9.25 -12.73 8.50
C ILE A 116 -10.47 -13.63 8.76
N CYS A 117 -11.50 -13.57 7.92
CA CYS A 117 -12.74 -14.33 8.12
C CYS A 117 -12.66 -15.78 7.64
N ASN A 118 -11.77 -16.10 6.71
CA ASN A 118 -11.65 -17.42 6.08
C ASN A 118 -10.20 -17.94 6.16
N PRO A 119 -9.72 -18.28 7.37
CA PRO A 119 -8.40 -18.87 7.54
C PRO A 119 -8.36 -20.23 6.82
N GLY A 120 -7.52 -20.36 5.79
CA GLY A 120 -7.46 -21.58 4.96
C GLY A 120 -7.07 -21.35 3.49
N ASN A 121 -6.74 -20.12 3.09
CA ASN A 121 -6.27 -19.77 1.75
C ASN A 121 -7.23 -20.17 0.61
N SER A 122 -8.53 -20.24 0.89
CA SER A 122 -9.54 -20.45 -0.16
C SER A 122 -9.72 -19.20 -1.00
N VAL A 123 -9.96 -19.39 -2.30
CA VAL A 123 -10.37 -18.30 -3.20
C VAL A 123 -11.88 -18.08 -3.02
N PRO A 124 -12.36 -16.85 -2.78
CA PRO A 124 -13.78 -16.60 -2.64
C PRO A 124 -14.52 -16.80 -3.96
N ASP A 125 -15.71 -17.41 -3.91
CA ASP A 125 -16.71 -17.21 -4.96
C ASP A 125 -17.36 -15.81 -4.85
N ILE A 126 -18.03 -15.38 -5.91
CA ILE A 126 -18.59 -14.03 -6.00
C ILE A 126 -19.69 -13.76 -4.96
N LEU A 127 -20.43 -14.80 -4.55
CA LEU A 127 -21.53 -14.67 -3.61
C LEU A 127 -20.98 -14.45 -2.20
N SER A 128 -20.06 -15.31 -1.75
CA SER A 128 -19.39 -15.13 -0.45
C SER A 128 -18.59 -13.83 -0.39
N LEU A 129 -17.96 -13.43 -1.50
CA LEU A 129 -17.27 -12.15 -1.59
C LEU A 129 -18.22 -10.95 -1.39
N ASN A 130 -19.36 -10.97 -2.06
CA ASN A 130 -20.34 -9.88 -1.98
C ASN A 130 -21.03 -9.82 -0.60
N GLN A 131 -21.27 -10.97 0.02
CA GLN A 131 -21.74 -11.03 1.41
C GLN A 131 -20.75 -10.34 2.36
N LEU A 132 -19.46 -10.69 2.29
CA LEU A 132 -18.42 -10.04 3.10
C LEU A 132 -18.38 -8.53 2.84
N ARG A 133 -18.39 -8.11 1.57
CA ARG A 133 -18.32 -6.69 1.19
C ARG A 133 -19.50 -5.90 1.76
N GLN A 134 -20.71 -6.43 1.69
CA GLN A 134 -21.90 -5.71 2.13
C GLN A 134 -22.08 -5.75 3.64
N GLN A 135 -21.90 -6.92 4.26
CA GLN A 135 -22.22 -7.14 5.68
C GLN A 135 -21.10 -6.72 6.63
N VAL A 136 -19.84 -6.80 6.19
CA VAL A 136 -18.67 -6.47 7.01
C VAL A 136 -18.08 -5.12 6.60
N LEU A 137 -17.84 -4.91 5.31
CA LEU A 137 -17.08 -3.74 4.83
C LEU A 137 -17.94 -2.54 4.42
N GLN A 138 -19.27 -2.70 4.37
CA GLN A 138 -20.20 -1.69 3.86
C GLN A 138 -19.84 -1.19 2.44
N LEU A 139 -19.30 -2.07 1.61
CA LEU A 139 -18.91 -1.81 0.22
C LEU A 139 -19.95 -2.34 -0.76
N SER A 140 -20.10 -1.67 -1.90
CA SER A 140 -20.94 -2.16 -3.00
C SER A 140 -20.48 -3.53 -3.51
N PRO A 141 -21.40 -4.39 -3.99
CA PRO A 141 -21.01 -5.68 -4.56
C PRO A 141 -20.15 -5.51 -5.81
N VAL A 142 -19.28 -6.49 -6.06
CA VAL A 142 -18.59 -6.63 -7.35
C VAL A 142 -19.51 -7.29 -8.36
N LYS A 143 -19.48 -6.81 -9.60
CA LYS A 143 -20.39 -7.25 -10.67
C LYS A 143 -19.80 -8.35 -11.56
N ASP A 144 -18.48 -8.48 -11.58
CA ASP A 144 -17.75 -9.30 -12.54
C ASP A 144 -16.51 -9.98 -11.93
N THR A 145 -16.05 -11.02 -12.62
CA THR A 145 -14.88 -11.83 -12.24
C THR A 145 -13.54 -11.14 -12.53
N SER A 146 -13.51 -10.03 -13.27
CA SER A 146 -12.27 -9.26 -13.49
C SER A 146 -11.82 -8.56 -12.20
N GLN A 147 -12.78 -8.10 -11.39
CA GLN A 147 -12.50 -7.60 -10.03
C GLN A 147 -12.05 -8.75 -9.12
N CYS A 148 -12.58 -9.96 -9.32
CA CYS A 148 -12.06 -11.16 -8.66
C CYS A 148 -10.61 -11.44 -9.06
N ARG A 149 -10.19 -11.22 -10.32
CA ARG A 149 -8.79 -11.40 -10.74
C ARG A 149 -7.82 -10.48 -10.00
N GLN A 150 -8.15 -9.19 -9.86
CA GLN A 150 -7.32 -8.26 -9.10
C GLN A 150 -7.27 -8.66 -7.62
N LEU A 151 -8.41 -9.07 -7.06
CA LEU A 151 -8.49 -9.59 -5.69
C LEU A 151 -7.64 -10.84 -5.51
N THR A 152 -7.68 -11.81 -6.43
CA THR A 152 -6.85 -13.03 -6.36
C THR A 152 -5.38 -12.70 -6.37
N LYS A 153 -4.94 -11.73 -7.20
CA LYS A 153 -3.56 -11.24 -7.19
C LYS A 153 -3.19 -10.61 -5.85
N THR A 154 -4.08 -9.79 -5.27
CA THR A 154 -3.87 -9.20 -3.95
C THR A 154 -3.80 -10.26 -2.85
N LEU A 155 -4.68 -11.27 -2.87
CA LEU A 155 -4.65 -12.38 -1.92
C LEU A 155 -3.34 -13.17 -2.00
N ALA A 156 -2.91 -13.52 -3.21
CA ALA A 156 -1.66 -14.22 -3.43
C ALA A 156 -0.46 -13.43 -2.91
N LEU A 157 -0.44 -12.12 -3.13
CA LEU A 157 0.62 -11.23 -2.63
C LEU A 157 0.64 -11.18 -1.09
N LEU A 158 -0.51 -11.03 -0.44
CA LEU A 158 -0.62 -10.94 1.02
C LEU A 158 -0.34 -12.27 1.74
N GLN A 159 -0.44 -13.39 1.03
CA GLN A 159 -0.17 -14.73 1.58
C GLN A 159 1.28 -15.19 1.37
N GLN A 160 2.04 -14.49 0.53
CA GLN A 160 3.47 -14.74 0.27
C GLN A 160 4.40 -13.88 1.13
N SER A 161 3.87 -12.82 1.75
CA SER A 161 4.57 -11.85 2.61
C SER A 161 4.50 -12.20 4.08
#